data_AF-A0A060TDJ9-F1
#
_entry.id   AF-A0A060TDJ9-F1
#
_cell.length_a   1.000
_cell.length_b   1.000
_cell.length_c   1.000
_cell.angle_alpha   90.00
_cell.angle_beta   90.00
_cell.angle_gamma   90.00
#
_symmetry.space_group_name_H-M   'P 1'
#
loop_
_entity.id
_entity.type
_entity.pdbx_description
1 polymer ?
#
loop_
_entity_poly.entity_id
_entity_poly.type
_entity_poly.pdbx_seq_one_letter_code
_entity_poly.pdbx_strand_id
1 'polypeptide(L)' 'MAEDGRYIVRFKASATDDEYKKTIEGIKAAGGKVTHEYTLFKGFAAYLPQGHLTTLSTHPAVDEVENDQQVHTQ' A
#
# COMPACT_ATOMS: atom_id res chain seq x y z
N MET A 1 -5.74 -21.25 -0.75
CA MET A 1 -6.57 -20.03 -0.78
C MET A 1 -5.59 -18.91 -0.52
N ALA A 2 -5.29 -18.08 -1.53
CA ALA A 2 -4.39 -16.95 -1.33
C ALA A 2 -5.20 -15.91 -0.54
N GLU A 3 -4.86 -15.71 0.72
CA GLU A 3 -5.56 -14.75 1.57
C GLU A 3 -5.28 -13.35 1.04
N ASP A 4 -6.33 -12.62 0.66
CA ASP A 4 -6.25 -11.23 0.23
C ASP A 4 -5.90 -10.36 1.44
N GLY A 5 -4.64 -9.94 1.53
CA GLY A 5 -4.15 -9.12 2.64
C GLY A 5 -4.55 -7.66 2.45
N ARG A 6 -4.94 -6.99 3.53
CA ARG A 6 -4.99 -5.52 3.57
C ARG A 6 -3.62 -5.01 3.97
N TYR A 7 -3.15 -3.99 3.28
CA TYR A 7 -1.84 -3.37 3.55
C TYR A 7 -1.96 -1.86 3.54
N ILE A 8 -1.19 -1.21 4.41
CA ILE A 8 -0.98 0.22 4.43
C ILE A 8 0.36 0.51 3.77
N VAL A 9 0.34 1.29 2.68
CA VAL A 9 1.55 1.76 2.01
C VAL A 9 1.78 3.21 2.42
N ARG A 10 2.90 3.46 3.08
CA ARG A 10 3.38 4.80 3.43
C ARG A 10 4.46 5.22 2.45
N PHE A 11 4.37 6.43 1.93
CA PHE A 11 5.38 7.03 1.06
C PHE A 11 6.23 8.02 1.84
N LYS A 12 7.46 8.21 1.37
CA LYS A 12 8.34 9.26 1.88
C LYS A 12 7.73 10.62 1.62
N ALA A 13 8.02 11.59 2.48
CA ALA A 13 7.61 12.98 2.26
C ALA A 13 8.17 13.57 0.95
N SER A 14 9.32 13.05 0.49
CA SER A 14 9.94 13.40 -0.80
C SER A 14 9.33 12.68 -2.00
N ALA A 15 8.39 11.75 -1.80
CA ALA A 15 7.77 11.02 -2.89
C ALA A 15 6.94 11.96 -3.76
N THR A 16 7.12 11.85 -5.07
CA THR A 16 6.40 12.67 -6.02
C THR A 16 4.97 12.16 -6.19
N ASP A 17 4.06 13.07 -6.56
CA ASP A 17 2.67 12.72 -6.84
C ASP A 17 2.53 11.77 -8.04
N ASP A 18 3.50 11.77 -8.96
CA ASP A 18 3.58 10.80 -10.07
C ASP A 18 3.83 9.37 -9.55
N GLU A 19 4.78 9.21 -8.62
CA GLU A 19 5.07 7.91 -7.99
C GLU A 19 3.88 7.41 -7.19
N TYR A 20 3.18 8.29 -6.46
CA TYR A 20 1.96 7.93 -5.74
C TYR A 20 0.88 7.39 -6.70
N LYS A 21 0.60 8.12 -7.79
CA LYS A 21 -0.39 7.70 -8.80
C LYS A 21 0.00 6.39 -9.48
N LYS A 22 1.25 6.26 -9.95
CA LYS A 22 1.76 5.02 -10.55
C LYS A 22 1.63 3.84 -9.62
N THR A 23 1.88 4.05 -8.33
CA THR A 23 1.75 2.98 -7.34
C THR A 23 0.29 2.55 -7.21
N ILE A 24 -0.65 3.49 -7.07
CA ILE A 24 -2.09 3.18 -7.05
C ILE A 24 -2.54 2.44 -8.32
N GLU A 25 -2.08 2.87 -9.49
CA GLU A 25 -2.37 2.21 -10.76
C GLU A 25 -1.79 0.79 -10.81
N GLY A 26 -0.55 0.61 -10.34
CA GLY A 26 0.08 -0.71 -10.23
C GLY A 26 -0.70 -1.66 -9.32
N ILE A 27 -1.25 -1.16 -8.22
CA ILE A 27 -2.12 -1.95 -7.32
C ILE A 27 -3.40 -2.35 -8.01
N LYS A 28 -4.08 -1.41 -8.68
CA LYS A 28 -5.30 -1.71 -9.44
C LYS A 28 -5.04 -2.73 -10.56
N ALA A 29 -3.90 -2.60 -11.25
CA ALA A 29 -3.48 -3.52 -12.30
C ALA A 29 -3.12 -4.92 -11.76
N ALA A 30 -2.58 -4.99 -10.54
CA ALA A 30 -2.29 -6.24 -9.84
C ALA A 30 -3.56 -6.94 -9.28
N GLY A 31 -4.76 -6.41 -9.54
CA GLY A 31 -6.01 -6.91 -8.97
C GLY A 31 -6.23 -6.50 -7.52
N GLY A 32 -5.41 -5.59 -7.00
CA GLY A 32 -5.59 -4.96 -5.70
C GLY A 32 -6.60 -3.82 -5.73
N LYS A 33 -7.09 -3.43 -4.56
CA LYS A 33 -8.11 -2.38 -4.40
C LYS A 33 -7.75 -1.42 -3.30
N VAL A 34 -7.62 -0.14 -3.61
CA VAL A 34 -7.47 0.91 -2.59
C VAL A 34 -8.76 1.02 -1.78
N THR A 35 -8.61 0.97 -0.45
CA THR A 35 -9.69 0.97 0.54
C THR A 35 -9.78 2.29 1.29
N HIS A 36 -8.63 2.92 1.53
CA HIS A 36 -8.53 4.14 2.30
C HIS A 36 -7.36 4.96 1.77
N GLU A 37 -7.52 6.28 1.73
CA GLU A 37 -6.45 7.21 1.38
C GLU A 37 -6.19 8.11 2.58
N TYR A 38 -4.93 8.22 2.98
CA TYR A 38 -4.53 9.07 4.09
C TYR A 38 -4.17 10.45 3.55
N THR A 39 -4.77 11.49 4.12
CA THR A 39 -4.46 12.88 3.78
C THR A 39 -3.43 13.49 4.74
N LEU A 40 -3.29 12.91 5.94
CA LEU A 40 -2.35 13.37 6.96
C LEU A 40 -0.89 13.07 6.60
N PHE A 41 -0.67 11.96 5.89
CA PHE A 41 0.63 11.55 5.35
C PHE A 41 0.42 11.01 3.94
N LYS A 42 1.43 11.10 3.07
CA LYS A 42 1.36 10.50 1.72
C LYS A 42 1.30 8.99 1.86
N GLY A 43 0.10 8.40 1.76
CA GLY A 43 -0.11 6.98 1.93
C GLY A 43 -1.54 6.55 1.68
N PHE A 44 -1.75 5.26 1.48
CA PHE A 44 -3.07 4.67 1.29
C PHE A 44 -3.09 3.24 1.82
N ALA A 45 -4.27 2.75 2.19
CA ALA A 45 -4.52 1.35 2.49
C ALA A 45 -5.15 0.67 1.28
N ALA A 46 -4.66 -0.50 0.90
CA ALA A 46 -5.18 -1.29 -0.21
C ALA A 46 -5.22 -2.79 0.09
N TYR A 47 -6.19 -3.48 -0.48
CA TYR A 47 -6.14 -4.93 -0.63
C TYR A 47 -5.12 -5.28 -1.70
N LEU A 48 -4.21 -6.20 -1.39
CA LEU A 48 -3.22 -6.72 -2.31
C LEU A 48 -3.15 -8.25 -2.19
N PRO A 49 -3.00 -8.96 -3.31
CA PRO A 49 -2.62 -10.37 -3.24
C PRO A 49 -1.17 -10.47 -2.73
N GLN A 50 -0.91 -11.44 -1.86
CA GLN A 50 0.37 -11.60 -1.14
C GLN A 50 1.62 -11.66 -2.05
N GLY A 51 1.46 -12.03 -3.34
CA GLY A 51 2.53 -12.05 -4.33
C GLY A 51 2.98 -10.68 -4.85
N HIS A 52 2.16 -9.63 -4.70
CA HIS A 52 2.45 -8.29 -5.21
C HIS A 52 3.04 -7.34 -4.16
N LEU A 53 3.09 -7.77 -2.90
CA LEU A 53 3.63 -6.99 -1.79
C LEU A 53 5.12 -6.69 -1.99
N THR A 54 5.89 -7.68 -2.41
CA THR A 54 7.35 -7.58 -2.56
C THR A 54 7.73 -6.50 -3.57
N THR A 55 6.97 -6.36 -4.66
CA THR A 55 7.19 -5.34 -5.69
C THR A 55 6.97 -3.92 -5.16
N LEU A 56 5.98 -3.74 -4.29
CA LEU A 56 5.70 -2.46 -3.65
C LEU A 56 6.75 -2.10 -2.60
N SER A 57 7.15 -3.05 -1.76
CA SER A 57 8.20 -2.83 -0.75
C SER A 57 9.56 -2.49 -1.37
N THR A 58 9.82 -2.92 -2.61
CA THR A 58 11.06 -2.56 -3.33
C THR A 58 11.04 -1.18 -3.98
N HIS A 59 9.91 -0.47 -4.00
CA HIS A 59 9.81 0.81 -4.68
C HIS A 59 10.52 1.92 -3.87
N PRO A 60 11.44 2.71 -4.46
CA PRO A 60 12.31 3.63 -3.71
C PRO A 60 11.56 4.77 -2.98
N ALA A 61 10.38 5.15 -3.50
CA ALA A 61 9.50 6.15 -2.89
C ALA A 61 8.61 5.62 -1.76
N VAL A 62 8.45 4.29 -1.66
CA VAL A 62 7.76 3.68 -0.53
C VAL A 62 8.69 3.75 0.68
N ASP A 63 8.15 4.22 1.78
CA ASP A 63 8.85 4.29 3.06
C ASP A 63 8.67 2.98 3.81
N GLU A 64 7.40 2.60 4.00
CA GLU A 64 7.02 1.40 4.72
C GLU A 64 5.77 0.77 4.11
N VAL A 65 5.70 -0.56 4.18
CA VAL A 65 4.50 -1.32 3.86
C VAL A 65 4.14 -2.16 5.08
N GLU A 66 3.01 -1.86 5.68
CA GLU A 66 2.52 -2.50 6.90
C GLU A 66 1.30 -3.36 6.58
N ASN A 67 1.17 -4.51 7.25
CA ASN A 67 -0.03 -5.33 7.14
C ASN A 67 -1.14 -4.67 7.97
N ASP A 68 -2.28 -4.34 7.34
CA ASP A 68 -3.43 -3.73 8.02
C ASP A 68 -4.17 -4.79 8.84
N GLN A 69 -3.65 -5.01 10.04
CA GLN A 69 -4.19 -5.94 11.02
C GLN A 69 -4.89 -5.20 12.14
N GLN A 70 -6.05 -5.72 12.55
CA GLN A 70 -6.81 -5.18 13.66
C GLN A 70 -6.08 -5.49 14.97
N VAL A 71 -5.68 -4.45 15.70
CA VAL A 71 -5.09 -4.61 17.03
C VAL A 71 -6.17 -4.81 18.08
N HIS A 72 -5.93 -5.69 19.05
CA HIS A 72 -6.81 -5.92 20.20
C HIS A 72 -6.14 -5.38 21.46
N THR A 73 -6.84 -4.58 22.24
CA THR A 73 -6.37 -4.11 23.56
C THR A 73 -6.85 -5.07 24.64
N GLN A 74 -6.02 -5.32 25.65
CA GLN A 74 -6.39 -6.14 26.83
C GLN A 74 -7.22 -5.33 27.83
#